data_AF-A0A7V7D761-F1
#
_entry.id   AF-A0A7V7D761-F1
#
_cell.length_a   1.000
_cell.length_b   1.000
_cell.length_c   1.000
_cell.angle_alpha   90.00
_cell.angle_beta   90.00
_cell.angle_gamma   90.00
#
_symmetry.space_group_name_H-M   'P 1'
#
loop_
_entity.id
_entity.type
_entity.pdbx_description
1 polymer ?
#
loop_
_entity_poly.entity_id
_entity_poly.type
_entity_poly.pdbx_seq_one_letter_code
_entity_poly.pdbx_strand_id
1 'polypeptide(L)'
;MESEFGRSVLVFVRLICLGFVLVAFFLPAGCKVKSAGRVEGTSQLKSAEASDSGSSYERALRAAEEAKARIELDDKPWPDRYHLALGRVELKGDGQKSRLKVRVGYSGDGWATEKWLTLLSPDKPDPIKLYLFWDGLSMYYPPGVKWSANADDPDYAEEREFLEKIKYAYGYISEEDILARADDPNFAIHLWGKDNGRIQEGRITIRKYKGRPKYFSKAKPRLEEGPMIYTSYRSGVAAYDSEADEYFLIFYPDSGWFSPSVFAKVDSWLMIGTWLGDLVAVDVQDYYLKRFESSKEVIGKIEVTDSKIIVDDGRYELERPILRTGEKIRNYRFIVTSLK
;
A
#
# COMPACT_ATOMS: atom_id res chain seq x y z
N MET A 1 36.59 21.91 3.84
CA MET A 1 36.63 20.92 2.74
C MET A 1 35.27 20.23 2.69
N GLU A 2 34.26 21.07 2.48
CA GLU A 2 32.83 20.76 2.42
C GLU A 2 32.30 21.73 1.36
N SER A 3 32.06 21.23 0.15
CA SER A 3 31.16 21.83 -0.85
C SER A 3 31.43 21.13 -2.17
N GLU A 4 30.49 20.31 -2.64
CA GLU A 4 30.19 20.14 -4.08
C GLU A 4 29.07 19.13 -4.37
N PHE A 5 28.61 18.36 -3.39
CA PHE A 5 27.54 17.36 -3.62
C PHE A 5 26.11 17.94 -3.69
N GLY A 6 25.91 19.24 -3.41
CA GLY A 6 24.59 19.85 -3.24
C GLY A 6 23.99 20.54 -4.48
N ARG A 7 24.66 20.59 -5.63
CA ARG A 7 24.20 21.38 -6.80
C ARG A 7 23.64 20.57 -7.98
N SER A 8 23.77 19.25 -8.00
CA SER A 8 23.38 18.45 -9.17
C SER A 8 21.91 17.96 -9.17
N VAL A 9 21.20 18.04 -8.04
CA VAL A 9 19.81 17.53 -7.94
C VAL A 9 18.77 18.59 -8.32
N LEU A 10 19.11 19.87 -8.32
CA LEU A 10 18.15 20.96 -8.58
C LEU A 10 17.92 21.27 -10.08
N VAL A 11 18.73 20.72 -10.99
CA VAL A 11 18.63 20.97 -12.44
C VAL A 11 17.73 19.94 -13.14
N PHE A 12 17.52 18.76 -12.55
CA PHE A 12 16.79 17.67 -13.20
C PHE A 12 15.26 17.81 -13.14
N VAL A 13 14.72 18.65 -12.26
CA VAL A 13 13.27 18.79 -12.04
C VAL A 13 12.61 19.85 -12.96
N ARG A 14 13.39 20.61 -13.76
CA ARG A 14 12.85 21.65 -14.65
C ARG A 14 12.63 21.23 -16.12
N LEU A 15 12.91 19.98 -16.49
CA LEU A 15 12.91 19.55 -17.90
C LEU A 15 11.73 18.68 -18.36
N ILE A 16 10.71 18.44 -17.52
CA ILE A 16 9.57 17.57 -17.86
C ILE A 16 8.28 18.37 -18.20
N CYS A 17 8.35 19.70 -18.30
CA CYS A 17 7.15 20.55 -18.53
C CYS A 17 6.97 21.08 -19.96
N LEU A 18 7.63 20.54 -20.99
CA LEU A 18 7.34 20.89 -22.38
C LEU A 18 7.27 19.66 -23.27
N GLY A 19 6.05 19.28 -23.66
CA GLY A 19 5.85 18.18 -24.60
C GLY A 19 4.39 17.81 -24.88
N PHE A 20 3.46 18.78 -24.87
CA PHE A 20 2.13 18.58 -25.45
C PHE A 20 2.17 18.97 -26.92
N VAL A 21 2.12 17.98 -27.83
CA VAL A 21 1.81 18.19 -29.24
C VAL A 21 0.68 17.26 -29.64
N LEU A 22 -0.41 17.89 -30.08
CA LEU A 22 -1.56 17.29 -30.74
C LEU A 22 -1.15 16.37 -31.89
N VAL A 23 -1.78 15.20 -31.99
CA VAL A 23 -2.00 14.55 -33.29
C VAL A 23 -3.48 14.19 -33.39
N ALA A 24 -4.14 14.87 -34.33
CA ALA A 24 -5.52 14.66 -34.72
C ALA A 24 -5.59 13.76 -35.95
N PHE A 25 -6.61 12.88 -35.95
CA PHE A 25 -7.38 12.33 -37.07
C PHE A 25 -6.68 11.94 -38.37
N PHE A 26 -6.72 10.65 -38.71
CA PHE A 26 -7.18 10.16 -40.02
C PHE A 26 -7.69 8.71 -39.90
N LEU A 27 -9.00 8.52 -40.07
CA LEU A 27 -9.63 7.22 -40.37
C LEU A 27 -9.77 7.09 -41.89
N PRO A 28 -9.46 5.93 -42.50
CA PRO A 28 -10.04 5.56 -43.77
C PRO A 28 -11.25 4.65 -43.57
N ALA A 29 -12.32 5.03 -44.26
CA ALA A 29 -13.54 4.28 -44.43
C ALA A 29 -13.34 3.02 -45.29
N GLY A 30 -14.16 2.01 -45.01
CA GLY A 30 -14.78 1.18 -46.04
C GLY A 30 -14.03 -0.08 -46.47
N CYS A 31 -14.52 -1.23 -46.03
CA CYS A 31 -14.65 -2.38 -46.91
C CYS A 31 -15.81 -3.28 -46.45
N LYS A 32 -16.88 -3.29 -47.26
CA LYS A 32 -17.97 -4.28 -47.21
C LYS A 32 -17.51 -5.49 -48.01
N VAL A 33 -17.50 -6.68 -47.41
CA VAL A 33 -17.57 -7.95 -48.15
C VAL A 33 -18.67 -8.80 -47.54
N LYS A 34 -19.71 -9.05 -48.33
CA LYS A 34 -20.66 -10.15 -48.14
C LYS A 34 -20.12 -11.33 -48.94
N SER A 35 -20.01 -12.51 -48.34
CA SER A 35 -20.10 -13.77 -49.07
C SER A 35 -20.78 -14.81 -48.20
N ALA A 36 -21.74 -15.49 -48.81
CA ALA A 36 -22.60 -16.49 -48.23
C ALA A 36 -21.89 -17.83 -48.03
N GLY A 37 -22.29 -18.53 -46.96
CA GLY A 37 -22.66 -19.94 -46.98
C GLY A 37 -21.56 -20.98 -47.12
N ARG A 38 -21.34 -21.75 -46.03
CA ARG A 38 -21.50 -23.21 -46.07
C ARG A 38 -21.59 -23.76 -44.64
N VAL A 39 -22.67 -24.48 -44.39
CA VAL A 39 -22.94 -25.25 -43.17
C VAL A 39 -22.51 -26.69 -43.44
N GLU A 40 -21.48 -27.14 -42.74
CA GLU A 40 -21.07 -28.52 -42.50
C GLU A 40 -20.35 -28.41 -41.13
N GLY A 41 -20.89 -28.87 -40.02
CA GLY A 41 -21.26 -30.25 -39.77
C GLY A 41 -20.15 -30.93 -38.96
N THR A 42 -19.72 -30.34 -37.83
CA THR A 42 -18.72 -30.93 -36.94
C THR A 42 -19.23 -30.94 -35.49
N SER A 43 -19.29 -32.17 -35.00
CA SER A 43 -19.57 -32.65 -33.65
C SER A 43 -19.60 -31.61 -32.54
N GLN A 44 -20.79 -31.46 -31.93
CA GLN A 44 -20.95 -31.00 -30.56
C GLN A 44 -20.29 -32.01 -29.60
N LEU A 45 -18.99 -31.85 -29.38
CA LEU A 45 -18.38 -32.14 -28.09
C LEU A 45 -18.39 -30.81 -27.34
N LYS A 46 -19.47 -30.58 -26.57
CA LYS A 46 -19.46 -29.59 -25.50
C LYS A 46 -18.45 -30.06 -24.47
N SER A 47 -17.17 -29.72 -24.68
CA SER A 47 -16.27 -29.50 -23.56
C SER A 47 -16.95 -28.47 -22.68
N ALA A 48 -17.35 -28.88 -21.49
CA ALA A 48 -17.62 -27.96 -20.41
C ALA A 48 -16.28 -27.27 -20.10
N GLU A 49 -15.94 -26.24 -20.88
CA GLU A 49 -15.14 -25.14 -20.38
C GLU A 49 -15.96 -24.60 -19.22
N ALA A 50 -15.68 -25.13 -18.02
CA ALA A 50 -16.05 -24.48 -16.78
C ALA A 50 -15.63 -23.03 -16.99
N SER A 51 -16.61 -22.14 -17.06
CA SER A 51 -16.38 -20.71 -17.13
C SER A 51 -15.58 -20.37 -15.89
N ASP A 52 -14.26 -20.34 -16.03
CA ASP A 52 -13.30 -20.03 -14.98
C ASP A 52 -13.49 -18.54 -14.71
N SER A 53 -14.54 -18.25 -13.95
CA SER A 53 -15.05 -16.92 -13.63
C SER A 53 -14.15 -16.17 -12.66
N GLY A 54 -12.95 -16.69 -12.42
CA GLY A 54 -11.94 -16.04 -11.60
C GLY A 54 -11.39 -14.79 -12.27
N SER A 55 -11.09 -13.79 -11.44
CA SER A 55 -10.37 -12.59 -11.84
C SER A 55 -9.03 -12.93 -12.54
N SER A 56 -8.47 -11.97 -13.29
CA SER A 56 -7.11 -12.09 -13.86
C SER A 56 -6.08 -12.49 -12.79
N TYR A 57 -6.18 -11.88 -11.60
CA TYR A 57 -5.33 -12.17 -10.46
C TYR A 57 -5.46 -13.62 -9.98
N GLU A 58 -6.68 -14.15 -9.83
CA GLU A 58 -6.88 -15.52 -9.34
C GLU A 58 -6.31 -16.57 -10.30
N ARG A 59 -6.42 -16.32 -11.62
CA ARG A 59 -5.77 -17.17 -12.63
C ARG A 59 -4.25 -17.08 -12.55
N ALA A 60 -3.70 -15.88 -12.40
CA ALA A 60 -2.26 -15.68 -12.22
C ALA A 60 -1.75 -16.36 -10.94
N LEU A 61 -2.46 -16.23 -9.83
CA LEU A 61 -2.13 -16.86 -8.56
C LEU A 61 -2.20 -18.39 -8.64
N ARG A 62 -3.23 -18.95 -9.28
CA ARG A 62 -3.34 -20.41 -9.49
C ARG A 62 -2.15 -20.93 -10.31
N ALA A 63 -1.85 -20.28 -11.44
CA ALA A 63 -0.71 -20.64 -12.28
C ALA A 63 0.63 -20.48 -11.53
N ALA A 64 0.75 -19.48 -10.65
CA ALA A 64 1.92 -19.28 -9.82
C ALA A 64 2.09 -20.38 -8.76
N GLU A 65 1.02 -20.82 -8.11
CA GLU A 65 1.06 -21.92 -7.13
C GLU A 65 1.38 -23.25 -7.81
N GLU A 66 0.84 -23.52 -9.01
CA GLU A 66 1.25 -24.66 -9.84
C GLU A 66 2.73 -24.61 -10.19
N ALA A 67 3.23 -23.44 -10.61
CA ALA A 67 4.65 -23.27 -10.92
C ALA A 67 5.54 -23.47 -9.69
N LYS A 68 5.09 -23.00 -8.52
CA LYS A 68 5.77 -23.15 -7.23
C LYS A 68 5.76 -24.60 -6.73
N ALA A 69 4.71 -25.37 -7.01
CA ALA A 69 4.65 -26.80 -6.66
C ALA A 69 5.71 -27.66 -7.38
N ARG A 70 6.30 -27.17 -8.48
CA ARG A 70 7.42 -27.81 -9.17
C ARG A 70 8.78 -27.59 -8.51
N ILE A 71 8.84 -26.76 -7.46
CA ILE A 71 10.08 -26.50 -6.73
C ILE A 71 10.33 -27.65 -5.76
N GLU A 72 11.45 -28.33 -5.95
CA GLU A 72 11.99 -29.30 -4.99
C GLU A 72 12.65 -28.53 -3.85
N LEU A 73 11.94 -28.41 -2.73
CA LEU A 73 12.44 -27.70 -1.55
C LEU A 73 13.57 -28.50 -0.88
N ASP A 74 14.59 -27.79 -0.40
CA ASP A 74 15.62 -28.42 0.41
C ASP A 74 15.13 -28.68 1.84
N ASP A 75 15.71 -29.71 2.45
CA ASP A 75 15.55 -29.97 3.87
C ASP A 75 16.03 -28.79 4.72
N LYS A 76 15.33 -28.60 5.83
CA LYS A 76 15.71 -27.65 6.88
C LYS A 76 16.75 -28.29 7.83
N PRO A 77 17.57 -27.49 8.55
CA PRO A 77 17.55 -26.03 8.61
C PRO A 77 18.25 -25.36 7.44
N TRP A 78 17.77 -24.18 7.07
CA TRP A 78 18.42 -23.32 6.09
C TRP A 78 19.47 -22.41 6.75
N PRO A 79 20.43 -21.85 5.98
CA PRO A 79 21.57 -21.11 6.53
C PRO A 79 21.20 -19.89 7.36
N ASP A 80 20.04 -19.28 7.12
CA ASP A 80 19.54 -18.16 7.92
C ASP A 80 18.00 -18.17 8.01
N ARG A 81 17.48 -17.45 9.00
CA ARG A 81 16.04 -17.28 9.26
C ARG A 81 15.31 -16.41 8.24
N TYR A 82 16.03 -15.79 7.30
CA TYR A 82 15.47 -14.86 6.31
C TYR A 82 15.07 -15.57 5.02
N HIS A 83 15.32 -16.88 4.89
CA HIS A 83 14.82 -17.66 3.77
C HIS A 83 13.38 -18.14 4.02
N LEU A 84 12.48 -17.86 3.07
CA LEU A 84 11.15 -18.47 3.00
C LEU A 84 11.16 -19.78 2.20
N ALA A 85 12.06 -19.88 1.22
CA ALA A 85 12.24 -21.07 0.41
C ALA A 85 13.68 -21.15 -0.10
N LEU A 86 14.26 -22.35 -0.02
CA LEU A 86 15.44 -22.77 -0.75
C LEU A 86 15.08 -24.07 -1.47
N GLY A 87 15.40 -24.15 -2.76
CA GLY A 87 15.04 -25.33 -3.54
C GLY A 87 15.62 -25.33 -4.93
N ARG A 88 15.17 -26.28 -5.73
CA ARG A 88 15.62 -26.52 -7.10
C ARG A 88 14.41 -26.64 -8.02
N VAL A 89 14.54 -26.15 -9.25
CA VAL A 89 13.48 -26.24 -10.25
C VAL A 89 14.09 -26.47 -11.63
N GLU A 90 13.49 -27.38 -12.38
CA GLU A 90 13.83 -27.61 -13.78
C GLU A 90 13.02 -26.65 -14.66
N LEU A 91 13.71 -25.84 -15.47
CA LEU A 91 13.09 -24.82 -16.32
C LEU A 91 12.98 -25.28 -17.78
N LYS A 92 14.05 -25.92 -18.29
CA LYS A 92 14.26 -26.27 -19.70
C LYS A 92 13.76 -27.65 -20.12
N GLY A 93 13.51 -28.53 -19.15
CA GLY A 93 13.23 -29.94 -19.44
C GLY A 93 14.46 -30.74 -19.90
N ASP A 94 15.67 -30.23 -19.65
CA ASP A 94 16.95 -30.85 -20.04
C ASP A 94 17.60 -31.64 -18.89
N GLY A 95 16.87 -31.84 -17.78
CA GLY A 95 17.35 -32.46 -16.55
C GLY A 95 18.18 -31.54 -15.65
N GLN A 96 18.60 -30.35 -16.12
CA GLN A 96 19.35 -29.40 -15.32
C GLN A 96 18.41 -28.56 -14.45
N LYS A 97 18.77 -28.43 -13.16
CA LYS A 97 17.95 -27.71 -12.19
C LYS A 97 18.60 -26.40 -11.78
N SER A 98 17.83 -25.34 -11.90
CA SER A 98 18.18 -24.01 -11.40
C SER A 98 17.91 -23.94 -9.90
N ARG A 99 18.81 -23.26 -9.18
CA ARG A 99 18.70 -23.06 -7.73
C ARG A 99 17.83 -21.85 -7.44
N LEU A 100 16.71 -22.06 -6.75
CA LEU A 100 15.84 -20.99 -6.26
C LEU A 100 16.21 -20.60 -4.83
N LYS A 101 16.27 -19.29 -4.58
CA LYS A 101 16.34 -18.70 -3.24
C LYS A 101 15.28 -17.63 -3.09
N VAL A 102 14.43 -17.75 -2.07
CA VAL A 102 13.44 -16.73 -1.70
C VAL A 102 13.78 -16.19 -0.32
N ARG A 103 14.20 -14.93 -0.27
CA ARG A 103 14.54 -14.22 0.98
C ARG A 103 13.48 -13.18 1.32
N VAL A 104 13.28 -12.95 2.61
CA VAL A 104 12.41 -11.89 3.16
C VAL A 104 13.25 -10.85 3.87
N GLY A 105 12.90 -9.59 3.62
CA GLY A 105 13.35 -8.43 4.35
C GLY A 105 12.29 -8.04 5.35
N TYR A 106 12.73 -7.74 6.57
CA TYR A 106 11.87 -7.17 7.59
C TYR A 106 12.21 -5.69 7.72
N SER A 107 11.19 -4.84 7.74
CA SER A 107 11.33 -3.53 8.34
C SER A 107 11.46 -3.68 9.86
N GLY A 108 12.11 -2.71 10.52
CA GLY A 108 12.38 -2.74 11.97
C GLY A 108 11.14 -2.81 12.86
N ASP A 109 9.95 -2.63 12.29
CA ASP A 109 8.64 -2.75 12.94
C ASP A 109 8.03 -4.17 12.84
N GLY A 110 8.77 -5.14 12.30
CA GLY A 110 8.41 -6.56 12.27
C GLY A 110 7.49 -6.96 11.12
N TRP A 111 7.20 -6.05 10.19
CA TRP A 111 6.44 -6.37 8.98
C TRP A 111 7.38 -6.83 7.86
N ALA A 112 6.97 -7.88 7.14
CA ALA A 112 7.71 -8.40 6.00
C ALA A 112 7.31 -7.59 4.77
N THR A 113 8.19 -6.69 4.33
CA THR A 113 7.88 -5.67 3.32
C THR A 113 8.50 -5.96 1.96
N GLU A 114 9.49 -6.83 1.97
CA GLU A 114 10.40 -7.01 0.84
C GLU A 114 10.70 -8.49 0.65
N LYS A 115 10.67 -8.93 -0.61
CA LYS A 115 11.05 -10.29 -0.99
C LYS A 115 12.03 -10.26 -2.13
N TRP A 116 13.06 -11.08 -2.05
CA TRP A 116 14.01 -11.31 -3.13
C TRP A 116 13.86 -12.74 -3.62
N LEU A 117 13.42 -12.89 -4.86
CA LEU A 117 13.39 -14.16 -5.56
C LEU A 117 14.64 -14.19 -6.44
N THR A 118 15.49 -15.18 -6.25
CA THR A 118 16.75 -15.34 -6.98
C THR A 118 16.80 -16.71 -7.61
N LEU A 119 17.08 -16.78 -8.90
CA LEU A 119 17.41 -18.01 -9.62
C LEU A 119 18.89 -18.02 -10.02
N LEU A 120 19.56 -19.15 -9.79
CA LEU A 120 20.91 -19.42 -10.28
C LEU A 120 20.83 -20.65 -11.18
N SER A 121 21.01 -20.44 -12.49
CA SER A 121 21.03 -21.51 -13.46
C SER A 121 22.45 -22.06 -13.59
N PRO A 122 22.63 -23.39 -13.70
CA PRO A 122 23.96 -24.02 -13.68
C PRO A 122 24.85 -23.64 -14.86
N ASP A 123 24.24 -23.26 -15.99
CA ASP A 123 24.88 -22.90 -17.26
C ASP A 123 25.10 -21.38 -17.42
N LYS A 124 24.73 -20.57 -16.43
CA LYS A 124 24.77 -19.11 -16.53
C LYS A 124 25.67 -18.49 -15.46
N PRO A 125 26.46 -17.46 -15.81
CA PRO A 125 27.41 -16.87 -14.87
C PRO A 125 26.73 -16.06 -13.78
N ASP A 126 25.62 -15.40 -14.09
CA ASP A 126 24.97 -14.45 -13.19
C ASP A 126 23.58 -14.92 -12.72
N PRO A 127 23.22 -14.70 -11.45
CA PRO A 127 21.86 -14.92 -10.99
C PRO A 127 20.89 -13.92 -11.61
N ILE A 128 19.64 -14.36 -11.83
CA ILE A 128 18.51 -13.47 -12.09
C ILE A 128 17.79 -13.21 -10.78
N LYS A 129 17.50 -11.93 -10.51
CA LYS A 129 16.83 -11.50 -9.29
C LYS A 129 15.57 -10.72 -9.64
N LEU A 130 14.49 -11.08 -8.95
CA LEU A 130 13.25 -10.32 -8.90
C LEU A 130 13.04 -9.84 -7.46
N TYR A 131 13.07 -8.54 -7.28
CA TYR A 131 12.77 -7.88 -6.02
C TYR A 131 11.31 -7.45 -6.01
N LEU A 132 10.56 -7.90 -5.01
CA LEU A 132 9.18 -7.52 -4.76
C LEU A 132 9.18 -6.58 -3.56
N PHE A 133 8.61 -5.39 -3.72
CA PHE A 133 8.47 -4.43 -2.62
C PHE A 133 7.02 -4.01 -2.47
N TRP A 134 6.48 -4.27 -1.27
CA TRP A 134 5.24 -3.72 -0.77
C TRP A 134 5.06 -4.15 0.68
N ASP A 135 4.88 -3.20 1.59
CA ASP A 135 4.67 -3.47 3.02
C ASP A 135 3.20 -3.64 3.40
N GLY A 136 2.26 -3.32 2.50
CA GLY A 136 0.83 -3.26 2.81
C GLY A 136 0.47 -2.17 3.85
N LEU A 137 1.43 -1.31 4.19
CA LEU A 137 1.34 -0.20 5.14
C LEU A 137 1.58 1.15 4.46
N SER A 138 2.15 1.14 3.27
CA SER A 138 2.39 2.34 2.49
C SER A 138 1.11 2.79 1.79
N MET A 139 0.73 4.03 2.07
CA MET A 139 -0.30 4.74 1.31
C MET A 139 0.16 5.13 -0.10
N TYR A 140 1.46 5.36 -0.29
CA TYR A 140 1.98 6.05 -1.48
C TYR A 140 2.75 5.15 -2.42
N TYR A 141 3.40 4.12 -1.89
CA TYR A 141 4.19 3.22 -2.71
C TYR A 141 3.29 2.06 -3.15
N PRO A 142 2.89 2.01 -4.43
CA PRO A 142 2.21 0.85 -4.95
C PRO A 142 3.11 -0.39 -4.82
N PRO A 143 2.52 -1.58 -4.83
CA PRO A 143 3.31 -2.79 -5.02
C PRO A 143 4.13 -2.68 -6.29
N GLY A 144 5.41 -3.00 -6.19
CA GLY A 144 6.31 -2.91 -7.32
C GLY A 144 7.28 -4.07 -7.39
N VAL A 145 7.87 -4.17 -8.57
CA VAL A 145 8.91 -5.14 -8.86
C VAL A 145 10.15 -4.45 -9.41
N LYS A 146 11.33 -4.97 -9.09
CA LYS A 146 12.59 -4.53 -9.66
C LYS A 146 13.43 -5.73 -10.06
N TRP A 147 13.90 -5.72 -11.29
CA TRP A 147 14.73 -6.79 -11.83
C TRP A 147 16.23 -6.52 -11.64
N SER A 148 17.04 -7.58 -11.67
CA SER A 148 18.50 -7.45 -11.86
C SER A 148 18.83 -6.93 -13.26
N ALA A 149 20.02 -6.36 -13.43
CA ALA A 149 20.45 -5.73 -14.68
C ALA A 149 20.49 -6.68 -15.89
N ASN A 150 20.70 -7.98 -15.66
CA ASN A 150 20.73 -9.03 -16.68
C ASN A 150 19.35 -9.62 -17.01
N ALA A 151 18.24 -9.12 -16.44
CA ALA A 151 16.92 -9.71 -16.67
C ALA A 151 16.35 -9.50 -18.08
N ASP A 152 16.81 -8.48 -18.78
CA ASP A 152 16.40 -8.22 -20.17
C ASP A 152 17.30 -8.92 -21.20
N ASP A 153 18.33 -9.64 -20.76
CA ASP A 153 19.16 -10.45 -21.63
C ASP A 153 18.36 -11.68 -22.12
N PRO A 154 18.22 -11.89 -23.45
CA PRO A 154 17.52 -13.04 -24.01
C PRO A 154 17.99 -14.39 -23.49
N ASP A 155 19.27 -14.50 -23.12
CA ASP A 155 19.81 -15.75 -22.56
C ASP A 155 19.10 -16.13 -21.27
N TYR A 156 18.49 -15.18 -20.55
CA TYR A 156 17.79 -15.38 -19.27
C TYR A 156 16.25 -15.37 -19.36
N ALA A 157 15.70 -15.53 -20.57
CA ALA A 157 14.26 -15.43 -20.81
C ALA A 157 13.42 -16.41 -19.95
N GLU A 158 13.88 -17.64 -19.78
CA GLU A 158 13.15 -18.68 -19.03
C GLU A 158 13.17 -18.43 -17.52
N GLU A 159 14.29 -17.98 -16.95
CA GLU A 159 14.37 -17.59 -15.54
C GLU A 159 13.48 -16.40 -15.26
N ARG A 160 13.48 -15.41 -16.17
CA ARG A 160 12.60 -14.25 -16.09
C ARG A 160 11.14 -14.69 -16.12
N GLU A 161 10.75 -15.51 -17.10
CA GLU A 161 9.37 -16.00 -17.22
C GLU A 161 8.96 -16.75 -15.95
N PHE A 162 9.82 -17.63 -15.44
CA PHE A 162 9.55 -18.36 -14.22
C PHE A 162 9.37 -17.42 -13.01
N LEU A 163 10.29 -16.47 -12.78
CA LEU A 163 10.19 -15.53 -11.67
C LEU A 163 8.97 -14.62 -11.78
N GLU A 164 8.66 -14.13 -12.99
CA GLU A 164 7.49 -13.32 -13.27
C GLU A 164 6.19 -14.09 -12.99
N LYS A 165 6.17 -15.40 -13.23
CA LYS A 165 5.06 -16.27 -12.89
C LYS A 165 4.97 -16.53 -11.38
N ILE A 166 6.05 -16.93 -10.72
CA ILE A 166 5.99 -17.36 -9.30
C ILE A 166 5.80 -16.20 -8.31
N LYS A 167 6.03 -14.94 -8.72
CA LYS A 167 5.90 -13.79 -7.80
C LYS A 167 4.55 -13.70 -7.09
N TYR A 168 3.46 -14.07 -7.75
CA TYR A 168 2.11 -14.03 -7.18
C TYR A 168 1.95 -15.04 -6.03
N ALA A 169 2.54 -16.23 -6.17
CA ALA A 169 2.57 -17.25 -5.11
C ALA A 169 3.47 -16.88 -3.92
N TYR A 170 4.26 -15.82 -4.08
CA TYR A 170 5.01 -15.16 -3.01
C TYR A 170 4.39 -13.81 -2.63
N GLY A 171 3.12 -13.58 -2.93
CA GLY A 171 2.32 -12.46 -2.40
C GLY A 171 2.46 -11.14 -3.16
N TYR A 172 3.01 -11.14 -4.37
CA TYR A 172 2.86 -9.98 -5.26
C TYR A 172 1.40 -9.85 -5.70
N ILE A 173 0.92 -8.61 -5.74
CA ILE A 173 -0.37 -8.20 -6.31
C ILE A 173 -0.15 -6.88 -7.04
N SER A 174 -0.78 -6.70 -8.20
CA SER A 174 -0.67 -5.43 -8.94
C SER A 174 -1.50 -4.33 -8.27
N GLU A 175 -1.21 -3.06 -8.57
CA GLU A 175 -2.05 -1.97 -8.10
C GLU A 175 -3.46 -2.06 -8.70
N GLU A 176 -3.57 -2.45 -9.97
CA GLU A 176 -4.84 -2.65 -10.66
C GLU A 176 -5.72 -3.70 -9.95
N ASP A 177 -5.11 -4.82 -9.54
CA ASP A 177 -5.81 -5.88 -8.81
C ASP A 177 -6.21 -5.43 -7.39
N ILE A 178 -5.41 -4.57 -6.74
CA ILE A 178 -5.79 -3.95 -5.46
C ILE A 178 -7.03 -3.05 -5.66
N LEU A 179 -7.02 -2.20 -6.68
CA LEU A 179 -8.12 -1.27 -6.96
C LEU A 179 -9.40 -2.00 -7.33
N ALA A 180 -9.30 -3.15 -8.01
CA ALA A 180 -10.44 -4.03 -8.31
C ALA A 180 -11.05 -4.68 -7.05
N ARG A 181 -10.31 -4.74 -5.93
CA ARG A 181 -10.71 -5.34 -4.66
C ARG A 181 -10.93 -4.27 -3.58
N ALA A 182 -11.66 -3.23 -3.98
CA ALA A 182 -11.94 -2.04 -3.18
C ALA A 182 -12.61 -2.30 -1.81
N ASP A 183 -13.25 -3.46 -1.67
CA ASP A 183 -13.96 -3.94 -0.48
C ASP A 183 -13.10 -4.87 0.40
N ASP A 184 -11.90 -5.27 -0.04
CA ASP A 184 -11.00 -6.12 0.74
C ASP A 184 -10.26 -5.27 1.80
N PRO A 185 -10.50 -5.51 3.12
CA PRO A 185 -9.88 -4.75 4.19
C PRO A 185 -8.34 -4.86 4.24
N ASN A 186 -7.75 -5.88 3.60
CA ASN A 186 -6.30 -6.01 3.56
C ASN A 186 -5.63 -4.87 2.78
N PHE A 187 -6.37 -4.18 1.91
CA PHE A 187 -5.90 -3.06 1.11
C PHE A 187 -6.35 -1.69 1.62
N ALA A 188 -7.03 -1.64 2.77
CA ALA A 188 -7.65 -0.42 3.28
C ALA A 188 -6.70 0.78 3.38
N ILE A 189 -5.45 0.56 3.80
CA ILE A 189 -4.44 1.64 3.94
C ILE A 189 -4.05 2.21 2.57
N HIS A 190 -3.77 1.34 1.60
CA HIS A 190 -3.42 1.77 0.25
C HIS A 190 -4.58 2.52 -0.41
N LEU A 191 -5.80 1.99 -0.29
CA LEU A 191 -7.01 2.61 -0.81
C LEU A 191 -7.32 3.97 -0.14
N TRP A 192 -7.11 4.07 1.18
CA TRP A 192 -7.22 5.35 1.90
C TRP A 192 -6.21 6.36 1.36
N GLY A 193 -4.97 5.94 1.12
CA GLY A 193 -3.92 6.76 0.50
C GLY A 193 -4.27 7.26 -0.89
N LYS A 194 -4.88 6.41 -1.73
CA LYS A 194 -5.37 6.78 -3.07
C LYS A 194 -6.49 7.81 -3.01
N ASP A 195 -7.44 7.64 -2.12
CA ASP A 195 -8.60 8.52 -2.05
C ASP A 195 -8.30 9.88 -1.40
N ASN A 196 -7.39 9.90 -0.41
CA ASN A 196 -7.19 11.06 0.47
C ASN A 196 -5.81 11.73 0.30
N GLY A 197 -4.80 11.03 -0.22
CA GLY A 197 -3.45 11.56 -0.41
C GLY A 197 -2.81 12.07 0.89
N ARG A 198 -2.12 13.23 0.81
CA ARG A 198 -1.53 13.96 1.94
C ARG A 198 -2.45 15.09 2.39
N ILE A 199 -3.69 14.76 2.74
CA ILE A 199 -4.66 15.77 3.15
C ILE A 199 -4.19 16.50 4.40
N GLN A 200 -4.07 17.83 4.27
CA GLN A 200 -3.77 18.74 5.38
C GLN A 200 -5.06 19.29 5.98
N GLU A 201 -6.01 19.64 5.12
CA GLU A 201 -7.35 20.07 5.51
C GLU A 201 -8.35 19.71 4.41
N GLY A 202 -9.52 19.20 4.78
CA GLY A 202 -10.62 18.92 3.87
C GLY A 202 -11.43 17.67 4.23
N ARG A 203 -12.46 17.37 3.42
CA ARG A 203 -13.25 16.14 3.58
C ARG A 203 -12.44 14.92 3.15
N ILE A 204 -12.49 13.86 3.95
CA ILE A 204 -11.93 12.56 3.61
C ILE A 204 -12.99 11.64 3.02
N THR A 205 -12.56 10.82 2.07
CA THR A 205 -13.35 9.72 1.53
C THR A 205 -13.23 8.52 2.46
N ILE A 206 -14.38 7.97 2.86
CA ILE A 206 -14.48 6.84 3.78
C ILE A 206 -14.90 5.59 3.01
N ARG A 207 -14.14 4.50 3.20
CA ARG A 207 -14.51 3.15 2.79
C ARG A 207 -14.84 2.32 4.02
N LYS A 208 -16.02 1.69 4.01
CA LYS A 208 -16.48 0.83 5.09
C LYS A 208 -16.24 -0.64 4.76
N TYR A 209 -15.80 -1.40 5.75
CA TYR A 209 -15.46 -2.80 5.67
C TYR A 209 -16.26 -3.57 6.71
N LYS A 210 -16.80 -4.72 6.33
CA LYS A 210 -17.59 -5.56 7.24
C LYS A 210 -16.72 -6.20 8.32
N GLY A 211 -17.32 -6.39 9.50
CA GLY A 211 -16.72 -7.04 10.64
C GLY A 211 -15.87 -6.10 11.51
N ARG A 212 -15.28 -6.69 12.54
CA ARG A 212 -14.32 -6.02 13.43
C ARG A 212 -12.91 -5.94 12.81
N PRO A 213 -12.15 -4.85 13.01
CA PRO A 213 -10.78 -4.77 12.49
C PRO A 213 -9.88 -5.86 13.10
N LYS A 214 -9.15 -6.61 12.26
CA LYS A 214 -8.27 -7.72 12.68
C LYS A 214 -7.19 -7.31 13.68
N TYR A 215 -6.68 -6.08 13.58
CA TYR A 215 -5.60 -5.55 14.43
C TYR A 215 -6.11 -4.64 15.55
N PHE A 216 -7.21 -5.05 16.18
CA PHE A 216 -7.78 -4.37 17.34
C PHE A 216 -6.85 -4.52 18.56
N SER A 217 -5.85 -3.65 18.67
CA SER A 217 -4.93 -3.69 19.80
C SER A 217 -5.59 -3.09 21.04
N LYS A 218 -5.61 -3.86 22.14
CA LYS A 218 -6.03 -3.36 23.46
C LYS A 218 -4.99 -2.44 24.11
N ALA A 219 -3.74 -2.45 23.62
CA ALA A 219 -2.61 -1.76 24.24
C ALA A 219 -2.37 -0.33 23.70
N LYS A 220 -3.21 0.13 22.76
CA LYS A 220 -3.06 1.40 22.04
C LYS A 220 -4.17 2.38 22.46
N PRO A 221 -4.05 3.70 22.19
CA PRO A 221 -5.12 4.63 22.52
C PRO A 221 -6.45 4.15 21.92
N ARG A 222 -7.50 4.33 22.72
CA ARG A 222 -8.84 3.85 22.48
C ARG A 222 -9.83 4.85 23.06
N LEU A 223 -10.86 5.17 22.29
CA LEU A 223 -11.98 6.01 22.71
C LEU A 223 -13.29 5.30 22.31
N GLU A 224 -14.26 5.24 23.21
CA GLU A 224 -15.57 4.62 22.97
C GLU A 224 -16.68 5.66 23.19
N GLU A 225 -17.60 5.78 22.24
CA GLU A 225 -18.74 6.70 22.27
C GLU A 225 -19.99 6.03 21.72
N GLY A 226 -20.86 5.56 22.61
CA GLY A 226 -22.00 4.75 22.21
C GLY A 226 -21.54 3.51 21.42
N PRO A 227 -22.05 3.27 20.20
CA PRO A 227 -21.64 2.14 19.37
C PRO A 227 -20.29 2.35 18.65
N MET A 228 -19.74 3.58 18.68
CA MET A 228 -18.51 3.92 17.97
C MET A 228 -17.29 3.67 18.83
N ILE A 229 -16.32 2.97 18.24
CA ILE A 229 -15.03 2.67 18.87
C ILE A 229 -13.90 3.17 17.97
N TYR A 230 -13.11 4.10 18.47
CA TYR A 230 -11.91 4.60 17.80
C TYR A 230 -10.69 3.91 18.39
N THR A 231 -9.83 3.36 17.52
CA THR A 231 -8.62 2.66 17.95
C THR A 231 -7.51 2.78 16.93
N SER A 232 -6.27 2.60 17.38
CA SER A 232 -5.13 2.52 16.47
C SER A 232 -5.20 1.28 15.57
N TYR A 233 -4.93 1.44 14.28
CA TYR A 233 -4.91 0.37 13.28
C TYR A 233 -3.68 0.52 12.41
N ARG A 234 -2.69 -0.38 12.55
CA ARG A 234 -1.49 -0.41 11.69
C ARG A 234 -0.87 0.99 11.44
N SER A 235 -0.69 1.75 12.52
CA SER A 235 -0.19 3.14 12.55
C SER A 235 -1.17 4.25 12.15
N GLY A 236 -2.35 3.93 11.64
CA GLY A 236 -3.47 4.86 11.50
C GLY A 236 -4.49 4.73 12.62
N VAL A 237 -5.69 5.29 12.38
CA VAL A 237 -6.86 5.21 13.27
C VAL A 237 -8.03 4.60 12.49
N ALA A 238 -8.60 3.55 13.06
CA ALA A 238 -9.85 2.97 12.61
C ALA A 238 -10.99 3.39 13.54
N ALA A 239 -12.15 3.65 12.95
CA ALA A 239 -13.42 3.72 13.65
C ALA A 239 -14.19 2.42 13.37
N TYR A 240 -14.73 1.79 14.40
CA TYR A 240 -15.57 0.60 14.32
C TYR A 240 -16.94 0.90 14.92
N ASP A 241 -17.98 0.68 14.14
CA ASP A 241 -19.38 0.76 14.53
C ASP A 241 -19.84 -0.65 14.93
N SER A 242 -20.08 -0.85 16.22
CA SER A 242 -20.49 -2.16 16.73
C SER A 242 -21.93 -2.54 16.41
N GLU A 243 -22.79 -1.59 16.07
CA GLU A 243 -24.18 -1.86 15.69
C GLU A 243 -24.27 -2.29 14.22
N ALA A 244 -23.54 -1.60 13.34
CA ALA A 244 -23.47 -1.94 11.92
C ALA A 244 -22.56 -3.14 11.61
N ASP A 245 -21.71 -3.53 12.57
CA ASP A 245 -20.59 -4.46 12.41
C ASP A 245 -19.73 -4.07 11.19
N GLU A 246 -19.30 -2.81 11.19
CA GLU A 246 -18.50 -2.22 10.13
C GLU A 246 -17.38 -1.37 10.71
N TYR A 247 -16.24 -1.30 10.00
CA TYR A 247 -15.16 -0.39 10.35
C TYR A 247 -14.64 0.36 9.14
N PHE A 248 -13.95 1.46 9.39
CA PHE A 248 -13.32 2.27 8.37
C PHE A 248 -12.10 3.00 8.93
N LEU A 249 -11.17 3.39 8.05
CA LEU A 249 -10.04 4.23 8.41
C LEU A 249 -10.48 5.69 8.43
N ILE A 250 -10.36 6.34 9.58
CA ILE A 250 -10.68 7.77 9.75
C ILE A 250 -9.44 8.65 9.62
N PHE A 251 -8.26 8.07 9.79
CA PHE A 251 -6.99 8.76 9.63
C PHE A 251 -5.88 7.74 9.34
N TYR A 252 -4.95 8.10 8.45
CA TYR A 252 -3.68 7.40 8.32
C TYR A 252 -2.54 8.43 8.14
N PRO A 253 -1.45 8.32 8.89
CA PRO A 253 -0.37 9.28 8.81
C PRO A 253 0.56 8.99 7.63
N ASP A 254 1.30 9.99 7.18
CA ASP A 254 2.18 9.93 5.99
C ASP A 254 3.28 8.86 6.10
N SER A 255 3.57 8.38 7.31
CA SER A 255 4.51 7.30 7.57
C SER A 255 4.05 6.42 8.74
N GLY A 256 4.32 5.11 8.63
CA GLY A 256 3.97 4.12 9.66
C GLY A 256 4.59 4.38 11.04
N TRP A 257 5.55 5.28 11.16
CA TRP A 257 6.16 5.68 12.45
C TRP A 257 5.29 6.66 13.25
N PHE A 258 4.32 7.32 12.62
CA PHE A 258 3.44 8.33 13.23
C PHE A 258 2.21 7.68 13.89
N SER A 259 2.43 6.59 14.62
CA SER A 259 1.35 5.87 15.30
C SER A 259 0.57 6.80 16.24
N PRO A 260 -0.75 6.60 16.41
CA PRO A 260 -1.51 7.39 17.37
C PRO A 260 -1.04 7.12 18.81
N SER A 261 -0.92 8.17 19.60
CA SER A 261 -0.50 8.14 21.01
C SER A 261 -1.65 8.47 21.97
N VAL A 262 -2.53 9.38 21.59
CA VAL A 262 -3.64 9.85 22.44
C VAL A 262 -4.85 10.24 21.60
N PHE A 263 -6.04 10.01 22.16
CA PHE A 263 -7.31 10.48 21.60
C PHE A 263 -8.02 11.38 22.61
N ALA A 264 -8.77 12.36 22.10
CA ALA A 264 -9.73 13.13 22.88
C ALA A 264 -10.93 13.51 22.00
N LYS A 265 -12.08 13.77 22.61
CA LYS A 265 -13.26 14.28 21.92
C LYS A 265 -13.48 15.75 22.24
N VAL A 266 -13.79 16.53 21.21
CA VAL A 266 -14.23 17.92 21.34
C VAL A 266 -15.42 18.13 20.42
N ASP A 267 -16.63 18.24 20.98
CA ASP A 267 -17.87 18.39 20.20
C ASP A 267 -17.99 17.27 19.15
N SER A 268 -18.07 17.57 17.84
CA SER A 268 -18.04 16.60 16.74
C SER A 268 -16.64 16.14 16.32
N TRP A 269 -15.57 16.70 16.87
CA TRP A 269 -14.19 16.39 16.48
C TRP A 269 -13.57 15.28 17.32
N LEU A 270 -12.92 14.33 16.66
CA LEU A 270 -11.96 13.40 17.23
C LEU A 270 -10.56 14.01 17.09
N MET A 271 -9.91 14.29 18.21
CA MET A 271 -8.54 14.74 18.27
C MET A 271 -7.60 13.54 18.37
N ILE A 272 -6.55 13.53 17.55
CA ILE A 272 -5.58 12.46 17.40
C ILE A 272 -4.19 13.06 17.56
N GLY A 273 -3.51 12.71 18.64
CA GLY A 273 -2.08 12.94 18.80
C GLY A 273 -1.27 11.75 18.28
N THR A 274 -0.06 12.00 17.77
CA THR A 274 0.83 10.95 17.25
C THR A 274 2.22 10.95 17.91
N TRP A 275 2.95 9.84 17.74
CA TRP A 275 4.34 9.61 18.18
C TRP A 275 5.41 10.38 17.40
N LEU A 276 5.04 11.20 16.40
CA LEU A 276 5.95 12.08 15.66
C LEU A 276 5.41 13.51 15.55
N GLY A 277 4.62 13.92 16.56
CA GLY A 277 4.25 15.32 16.77
C GLY A 277 3.02 15.82 16.05
N ASP A 278 2.46 15.07 15.11
CA ASP A 278 1.23 15.51 14.43
C ASP A 278 0.06 15.53 15.42
N LEU A 279 -0.68 16.64 15.41
CA LEU A 279 -2.02 16.74 15.98
C LEU A 279 -3.01 16.82 14.82
N VAL A 280 -4.00 15.92 14.82
CA VAL A 280 -5.03 15.85 13.78
C VAL A 280 -6.40 15.93 14.43
N ALA A 281 -7.29 16.71 13.87
CA ALA A 281 -8.70 16.73 14.23
C ALA A 281 -9.52 16.18 13.06
N VAL A 282 -10.41 15.23 13.33
CA VAL A 282 -11.38 14.75 12.34
C VAL A 282 -12.78 14.96 12.87
N ASP A 283 -13.58 15.77 12.18
CA ASP A 283 -15.01 15.89 12.45
C ASP A 283 -15.67 14.56 12.08
N VAL A 284 -16.19 13.83 13.07
CA VAL A 284 -16.73 12.49 12.87
C VAL A 284 -18.15 12.49 12.28
N GLN A 285 -18.81 13.65 12.19
CA GLN A 285 -20.14 13.76 11.60
C GLN A 285 -20.09 13.88 10.08
N ASP A 286 -19.12 14.63 9.53
CA ASP A 286 -18.99 14.85 8.09
C ASP A 286 -17.62 14.51 7.51
N TYR A 287 -16.78 13.86 8.30
CA TYR A 287 -15.45 13.39 7.92
C TYR A 287 -14.57 14.52 7.39
N TYR A 288 -14.58 15.68 8.05
CA TYR A 288 -13.65 16.76 7.74
C TYR A 288 -12.37 16.61 8.58
N LEU A 289 -11.23 16.45 7.93
CA LEU A 289 -9.92 16.36 8.57
C LEU A 289 -9.22 17.71 8.55
N LYS A 290 -8.52 18.03 9.66
CA LYS A 290 -7.59 19.15 9.77
C LYS A 290 -6.34 18.73 10.53
N ARG A 291 -5.16 19.02 9.99
CA ARG A 291 -3.86 18.81 10.64
C ARG A 291 -3.35 20.12 11.26
N PHE A 292 -2.65 19.99 12.38
CA PHE A 292 -1.94 21.06 13.05
C PHE A 292 -0.46 20.67 13.15
N GLU A 293 0.41 21.48 12.56
CA GLU A 293 1.86 21.28 12.61
C GLU A 293 2.37 21.48 14.03
N SER A 294 2.86 20.43 14.69
CA SER A 294 3.55 20.58 15.99
C SER A 294 5.04 20.32 15.85
N SER A 295 5.83 21.09 16.58
CA SER A 295 7.29 20.97 16.62
C SER A 295 7.79 19.88 17.57
N LYS A 296 6.91 19.01 18.08
CA LYS A 296 7.26 17.97 19.04
C LYS A 296 7.56 16.66 18.36
N GLU A 297 8.30 15.81 19.07
CA GLU A 297 8.42 14.40 18.70
C GLU A 297 7.19 13.62 19.11
N VAL A 298 6.50 13.85 20.24
CA VAL A 298 5.30 13.07 20.61
C VAL A 298 4.22 13.96 21.20
N ILE A 299 2.98 13.84 20.74
CA ILE A 299 1.80 14.39 21.43
C ILE A 299 1.33 13.36 22.46
N GLY A 300 1.52 13.62 23.74
CA GLY A 300 1.22 12.66 24.81
C GLY A 300 -0.14 12.90 25.48
N LYS A 301 -0.66 14.13 25.42
CA LYS A 301 -1.81 14.56 26.20
C LYS A 301 -2.63 15.60 25.47
N ILE A 302 -3.96 15.45 25.51
CA ILE A 302 -4.93 16.42 25.00
C ILE A 302 -5.98 16.63 26.08
N GLU A 303 -6.12 17.87 26.55
CA GLU A 303 -7.12 18.30 27.53
C GLU A 303 -8.10 19.27 26.88
N VAL A 304 -9.37 19.17 27.25
CA VAL A 304 -10.44 19.98 26.65
C VAL A 304 -11.09 20.77 27.78
N THR A 305 -11.10 22.09 27.60
CA THR A 305 -11.77 23.05 28.49
C THR A 305 -12.93 23.71 27.76
N ASP A 306 -13.72 24.52 28.46
CA ASP A 306 -14.87 25.21 27.86
C ASP A 306 -14.50 26.12 26.68
N SER A 307 -13.33 26.77 26.73
CA SER A 307 -12.88 27.71 25.69
C SER A 307 -11.74 27.19 24.82
N LYS A 308 -10.94 26.23 25.31
CA LYS A 308 -9.69 25.83 24.67
C LYS A 308 -9.45 24.32 24.66
N ILE A 309 -8.65 23.89 23.70
CA ILE A 309 -8.01 22.58 23.67
C ILE A 309 -6.54 22.79 24.03
N ILE A 310 -6.11 22.17 25.11
CA ILE A 310 -4.75 22.28 25.66
C ILE A 310 -4.01 20.99 25.29
N VAL A 311 -2.87 21.10 24.63
CA VAL A 311 -2.06 19.93 24.23
C VAL A 311 -0.71 19.97 24.93
N ASP A 312 -0.35 18.83 25.53
CA ASP A 312 0.88 18.62 26.29
C ASP A 312 1.18 19.71 27.33
N ASP A 313 0.25 19.87 28.28
CA ASP A 313 0.40 20.75 29.45
C ASP A 313 0.60 22.24 29.08
N GLY A 314 -0.18 22.74 28.12
CA GLY A 314 -0.22 24.17 27.78
C GLY A 314 0.81 24.62 26.75
N ARG A 315 1.60 23.71 26.19
CA ARG A 315 2.57 24.06 25.13
C ARG A 315 1.88 24.52 23.85
N TYR A 316 0.71 23.95 23.60
CA TYR A 316 -0.13 24.30 22.47
C TYR A 316 -1.56 24.52 22.96
N GLU A 317 -2.19 25.58 22.46
CA GLU A 317 -3.57 25.91 22.74
C GLU A 317 -4.30 26.13 21.41
N LEU A 318 -5.45 25.49 21.25
CA LEU A 318 -6.37 25.73 20.15
C LEU A 318 -7.65 26.35 20.71
N GLU A 319 -8.10 27.44 20.10
CA GLU A 319 -9.38 28.07 20.43
C GLU A 319 -10.55 27.18 19.99
N ARG A 320 -11.64 27.21 20.76
CA ARG A 320 -12.92 26.61 20.40
C ARG A 320 -13.87 27.68 19.82
N PRO A 321 -14.67 27.37 18.78
CA PRO A 321 -14.75 26.09 18.08
C PRO A 321 -13.59 25.88 17.08
N ILE A 322 -13.32 24.62 16.72
CA ILE A 322 -12.38 24.32 15.62
C ILE A 322 -13.00 24.80 14.31
N LEU A 323 -12.36 25.78 13.68
CA LEU A 323 -12.83 26.38 12.42
C LEU A 323 -12.35 25.59 11.20
N ARG A 324 -13.29 25.32 10.29
CA ARG A 324 -13.03 24.85 8.93
C ARG A 324 -12.65 26.06 8.09
N THR A 325 -11.38 26.18 7.77
CA THR A 325 -10.89 27.37 7.07
C THR A 325 -10.95 27.19 5.56
N GLY A 326 -10.87 25.94 5.09
CA GLY A 326 -10.76 25.62 3.66
C GLY A 326 -9.46 26.11 3.02
N GLU A 327 -8.60 26.76 3.80
CA GLU A 327 -7.30 27.22 3.39
C GLU A 327 -6.30 26.04 3.53
N LYS A 328 -5.44 25.84 2.52
CA LYS A 328 -4.20 25.07 2.71
C LYS A 328 -3.28 25.90 3.60
N ILE A 329 -3.57 25.99 4.88
CA ILE A 329 -2.84 26.90 5.77
C ILE A 329 -1.37 26.45 5.81
N ARG A 330 -0.51 27.40 5.44
CA ARG A 330 0.92 27.41 5.77
C ARG A 330 1.03 27.65 7.27
N ASN A 331 1.70 26.75 7.98
CA ASN A 331 2.21 26.95 9.33
C ASN A 331 1.20 27.58 10.30
N TYR A 332 0.32 26.78 10.91
CA TYR A 332 -0.08 27.11 12.27
C TYR A 332 1.17 26.96 13.14
N ARG A 333 2.00 28.01 13.20
CA ARG A 333 2.94 28.13 14.30
C ARG A 333 2.08 28.29 15.52
N PHE A 334 1.95 27.20 16.28
CA PHE A 334 1.47 27.31 17.64
C PHE A 334 2.17 28.49 18.30
N ILE A 335 1.40 29.34 18.96
CA ILE A 335 1.98 30.37 19.80
C ILE A 335 2.67 29.60 20.92
N VAL A 336 3.99 29.44 20.82
CA VAL A 336 4.81 28.91 21.90
C VAL A 336 4.67 29.92 23.02
N THR A 337 3.74 29.66 23.94
CA THR A 337 3.71 30.34 25.22
C THR A 337 5.00 29.93 25.92
N SER A 338 5.88 30.90 26.17
CA SER A 338 7.09 30.65 26.95
C SER A 338 6.68 29.96 28.25
N LEU A 339 7.08 28.71 28.43
CA LEU A 339 6.95 27.98 29.69
C LEU A 339 7.55 28.89 30.78
N LYS A 340 6.71 29.30 31.74
CA LYS A 340 7.15 30.01 32.94
C LYS A 340 7.77 29.04 33.93
#